data_AF-A0A970Q9V7-F1
#
_entry.id   AF-A0A970Q9V7-F1
#
_cell.length_a   1.000
_cell.length_b   1.000
_cell.length_c   1.000
_cell.angle_alpha   90.00
_cell.angle_beta   90.00
_cell.angle_gamma   90.00
#
_symmetry.space_group_name_H-M   'P 1'
#
loop_
_entity.id
_entity.type
_entity.pdbx_description
1 polymer ?
#
loop_
_entity_poly.entity_id
_entity_poly.type
_entity_poly.pdbx_seq_one_letter_code
_entity_poly.pdbx_strand_id
1 'polypeptide(L)' 'YALCGFANPGSLGILIGGIAALAPERRAEIASMSWRAFLGGTLASFMTACVAGMLVFE' A
#
# COMPACT_ATOMS: atom_id res chain seq x y z
N TYR A 1 -6.37 9.87 -9.42
CA TYR A 1 -5.87 8.52 -9.09
C TYR A 1 -4.96 8.45 -7.86
N ALA A 2 -4.37 9.57 -7.41
CA ALA A 2 -3.48 9.59 -6.24
C ALA A 2 -4.11 9.09 -4.93
N LEU A 3 -5.44 9.25 -4.78
CA LEU A 3 -6.22 8.78 -3.63
C LEU A 3 -6.86 7.41 -3.85
N CYS A 4 -6.67 6.81 -5.03
CA CYS A 4 -7.27 5.53 -5.38
C CYS A 4 -6.39 4.39 -4.85
N GLY A 5 -6.41 4.21 -3.53
CA GLY A 5 -5.61 3.21 -2.84
C GLY A 5 -5.85 3.22 -1.34
N PHE A 6 -5.68 2.04 -0.71
CA PHE A 6 -5.79 1.87 0.74
C PHE A 6 -4.45 2.06 1.46
N ALA A 7 -3.58 2.92 0.94
CA ALA A 7 -2.30 3.25 1.57
C ALA A 7 -2.52 4.24 2.71
N ASN A 8 -3.13 3.78 3.81
CA ASN A 8 -3.29 4.51 5.07
C ASN A 8 -2.93 3.61 6.27
N PRO A 9 -2.55 4.17 7.44
CA PRO A 9 -2.13 3.37 8.59
C PRO A 9 -3.18 2.37 9.10
N GLY A 10 -4.47 2.71 9.01
CA GLY A 10 -5.56 1.82 9.43
C GLY A 10 -5.66 0.58 8.53
N SER A 11 -5.70 0.78 7.22
CA SER A 11 -5.69 -0.31 6.24
C SER A 11 -4.41 -1.14 6.29
N LEU A 12 -3.26 -0.53 6.61
CA LEU A 12 -2.02 -1.27 6.85
C LEU A 12 -2.16 -2.21 8.06
N GLY A 13 -2.75 -1.74 9.16
CA GLY A 13 -3.03 -2.57 10.34
C GLY A 13 -3.97 -3.73 10.03
N ILE A 14 -5.02 -3.50 9.23
CA ILE A 14 -5.92 -4.55 8.75
C ILE A 14 -5.16 -5.60 7.92
N LEU A 15 -4.30 -5.17 7.00
CA LEU A 15 -3.52 -6.07 6.15
C LEU A 15 -2.51 -6.89 6.96
N ILE A 16 -1.77 -6.24 7.87
CA ILE A 16 -0.84 -6.93 8.77
C ILE A 16 -1.61 -7.96 9.60
N GLY A 17 -2.72 -7.58 10.23
CA GLY A 17 -3.53 -8.47 11.05
C GLY A 17 -4.09 -9.66 10.26
N GLY A 18 -4.59 -9.43 9.04
CA GLY A 18 -5.12 -10.47 8.17
C GLY A 18 -4.04 -11.46 7.72
N ILE A 19 -2.91 -10.97 7.20
CA ILE A 19 -1.82 -11.84 6.73
C ILE A 19 -1.13 -12.55 7.91
N ALA A 20 -0.95 -11.86 9.05
CA ALA A 20 -0.42 -12.44 10.28
C ALA A 20 -1.32 -13.53 10.89
N ALA A 21 -2.63 -13.50 10.62
CA ALA A 21 -3.55 -14.55 11.02
C ALA A 21 -3.48 -15.76 10.08
N LEU A 22 -3.24 -15.54 8.78
CA LEU A 22 -3.08 -16.60 7.78
C LEU A 22 -1.73 -17.32 7.85
N ALA A 23 -0.66 -16.60 8.17
CA ALA A 23 0.71 -17.12 8.28
C ALA A 23 1.37 -16.66 9.60
N PRO A 24 0.96 -17.23 10.75
CA PRO A 24 1.41 -16.80 12.07
C PRO A 24 2.93 -16.93 12.28
N GLU A 25 3.57 -17.90 11.63
CA GLU A 25 5.02 -18.12 11.65
C GLU A 25 5.82 -17.01 10.94
N ARG A 26 5.18 -16.20 10.09
CA ARG A 26 5.81 -15.10 9.33
C ARG A 26 5.50 -13.71 9.86
N ARG A 27 4.90 -13.59 11.05
CA ARG A 27 4.50 -12.30 11.63
C ARG A 27 5.61 -11.26 11.71
N ALA A 28 6.81 -11.67 12.10
CA ALA A 28 7.97 -10.78 12.21
C ALA A 28 8.39 -10.23 10.83
N GLU A 29 8.38 -11.08 9.80
CA GLU A 29 8.68 -10.70 8.43
C GLU A 29 7.63 -9.69 7.91
N ILE A 30 6.34 -10.01 8.08
CA ILE A 30 5.22 -9.15 7.66
C ILE A 30 5.30 -7.78 8.33
N ALA A 31 5.56 -7.74 9.64
CA ALA A 31 5.72 -6.50 10.38
C ALA A 31 6.92 -5.69 9.87
N SER A 32 8.05 -6.32 9.58
CA SER A 32 9.25 -5.63 9.08
C SER A 32 9.04 -5.02 7.67
N MET A 33 8.20 -5.63 6.85
CA MET A 33 7.92 -5.15 5.48
C MET A 33 6.83 -4.08 5.42
N SER A 34 6.02 -3.94 6.47
CA SER A 34 4.82 -3.10 6.48
C SER A 34 5.07 -1.63 6.08
N TRP A 35 6.14 -1.01 6.58
CA TRP A 35 6.47 0.38 6.22
C TRP A 35 6.88 0.52 4.75
N ARG A 36 7.63 -0.46 4.23
CA ARG A 36 8.03 -0.50 2.81
C ARG A 36 6.80 -0.71 1.92
N ALA A 37 5.88 -1.57 2.33
CA ALA A 37 4.63 -1.82 1.63
C ALA A 37 3.73 -0.57 1.61
N PHE A 38 3.67 0.17 2.71
CA PHE A 38 2.93 1.44 2.80
C PHE A 38 3.46 2.47 1.80
N LEU A 39 4.76 2.76 1.84
CA LEU A 39 5.39 3.71 0.92
C LEU A 39 5.27 3.25 -0.54
N GLY A 40 5.47 1.96 -0.82
CA GLY A 40 5.32 1.39 -2.15
C GLY A 40 3.88 1.56 -2.69
N GLY A 41 2.88 1.32 -1.85
CA GLY A 41 1.47 1.53 -2.20
C GLY A 41 1.14 2.98 -2.51
N THR A 42 1.61 3.93 -1.68
CA THR A 42 1.41 5.37 -1.93
C THR A 42 2.06 5.81 -3.25
N LEU A 43 3.30 5.39 -3.50
CA LEU A 43 4.00 5.72 -4.75
C LEU A 43 3.29 5.14 -5.97
N ALA A 44 2.76 3.92 -5.90
CA ALA A 44 2.00 3.32 -6.99
C ALA A 44 0.73 4.13 -7.34
N SER A 45 -0.01 4.60 -6.32
CA SER A 45 -1.17 5.48 -6.53
C SER A 45 -0.76 6.82 -7.15
N PHE A 46 0.39 7.39 -6.75
CA PHE A 46 0.92 8.62 -7.33
C PHE A 46 1.38 8.45 -8.78
N MET A 47 2.08 7.36 -9.11
CA MET A 47 2.47 7.05 -10.48
C MET A 47 1.26 7.00 -11.41
N THR A 48 0.21 6.30 -10.98
CA THR A 48 -1.06 6.24 -11.74
C THR A 48 -1.69 7.62 -11.88
N ALA A 49 -1.56 8.48 -10.87
CA ALA A 49 -2.02 9.87 -10.93
C ALA A 49 -1.23 10.71 -11.93
N CYS A 50 0.10 10.56 -11.99
CA CYS A 50 0.94 11.24 -12.97
C CYS A 50 0.57 10.82 -14.40
N VAL A 51 0.40 9.52 -14.64
CA VAL A 51 -0.03 8.99 -15.96
C VAL A 51 -1.38 9.57 -16.35
N ALA A 52 -2.37 9.53 -15.45
CA ALA A 52 -3.67 10.11 -15.72
C ALA A 52 -3.61 11.63 -15.94
N GLY A 53 -2.74 12.35 -15.21
CA GLY A 53 -2.49 13.76 -15.44
C GLY A 53 -1.98 14.01 -16.85
N MET A 54 -0.95 13.30 -17.29
CA MET A 54 -0.41 13.43 -18.66
C MET A 54 -1.49 13.21 -19.73
N LEU A 55 -2.38 12.23 -19.53
CA LEU A 55 -3.46 11.94 -20.47
C LEU A 55 -4.62 12.95 -20.47
N VAL A 56 -4.79 13.72 -19.38
CA VAL A 56 -5.84 14.74 -19.24
C VAL A 56 -5.35 16.12 -19.70
N PHE A 57 -4.04 16.37 -19.64
CA PHE A 57 -3.43 17.63 -20.11
C PHE A 57 -3.02 17.59 -21.60
N GLU A 58 -3.33 16.51 -22.33
CA GLU A 58 -3.34 16.42 -23.80
C GLU A 58 -4.72 16.78 -24.38
#